data_AF-A0AA50YIU9-F1
#
_entry.id   AF-A0AA50YIU9-F1
#
_cell.length_a   1.000
_cell.length_b   1.000
_cell.length_c   1.000
_cell.angle_alpha   90.00
_cell.angle_beta   90.00
_cell.angle_gamma   90.00
#
_symmetry.space_group_name_H-M   'P 1'
#
loop_
_entity.id
_entity.type
_entity.pdbx_description
1 polymer ?
#
loop_
_entity_poly.entity_id
_entity_poly.type
_entity_poly.pdbx_seq_one_letter_code
_entity_poly.pdbx_strand_id
1 'polypeptide(L)' 'DHLGNDMVYPWKGATDVGLQDTEFGKKHHIVFTERGTSGVQVYLEIDNRKCSTLSSSECFFSAQEAAEF' A
#
# COMPACT_ATOMS: atom_id res chain seq x y z
N ASP A 1 10.63 -3.23 -11.43
CA ASP A 1 11.43 -1.98 -11.36
C ASP A 1 12.30 -1.88 -12.61
N HIS A 2 13.19 -0.89 -12.74
CA HIS A 2 14.09 -0.81 -13.91
C HIS A 2 15.12 -1.97 -13.99
N LEU A 3 15.19 -2.81 -12.96
CA LEU A 3 16.04 -4.01 -12.90
C LEU A 3 15.26 -5.28 -13.24
N GLY A 4 13.95 -5.17 -13.50
CA GLY A 4 13.08 -6.31 -13.78
C GLY A 4 12.62 -7.07 -12.54
N ASN A 5 12.84 -6.56 -11.32
CA ASN A 5 12.31 -7.18 -10.10
C ASN A 5 10.83 -6.83 -9.93
N ASP A 6 10.08 -7.74 -9.31
CA ASP A 6 8.71 -7.51 -8.86
C ASP A 6 8.67 -6.32 -7.89
N MET A 7 7.70 -5.44 -8.10
CA MET A 7 7.56 -4.21 -7.31
C MET A 7 6.70 -4.48 -6.06
N VAL A 8 7.25 -5.28 -5.15
CA VAL A 8 6.65 -5.61 -3.85
C VAL A 8 7.57 -5.10 -2.74
N TYR A 9 7.09 -4.13 -1.97
CA TYR A 9 7.87 -3.45 -0.93
C TYR A 9 7.21 -3.58 0.44
N PRO A 10 7.98 -3.57 1.54
CA PRO A 10 7.40 -3.52 2.88
C PRO A 10 6.54 -2.26 3.07
N TRP A 11 5.29 -2.43 3.52
CA TRP A 11 4.44 -1.31 3.90
C TRP A 11 4.94 -0.74 5.22
N LYS A 12 5.35 0.52 5.21
CA LYS A 12 5.67 1.27 6.43
C LYS A 12 4.44 2.06 6.84
N GLY A 13 3.49 1.38 7.46
CA GLY A 13 2.31 1.99 8.05
C GLY A 13 2.65 2.72 9.35
N ALA A 14 3.49 3.75 9.27
CA ALA A 14 3.83 4.58 10.42
C ALA A 14 2.87 5.77 10.47
N THR A 15 1.72 5.60 11.11
CA THR A 15 1.10 6.75 11.76
C THR A 15 1.77 6.87 13.11
N ASP A 16 2.61 7.89 13.28
CA ASP A 16 3.09 8.25 14.60
C ASP A 16 1.87 8.48 15.49
N VAL A 17 1.82 7.76 16.62
CA VAL A 17 0.72 7.86 17.58
C VAL A 17 0.84 9.16 18.40
N GLY A 18 1.93 9.93 18.21
CA GLY A 18 2.13 11.24 18.82
C GLY A 18 2.31 11.17 20.34
N LEU A 19 2.61 9.98 20.87
CA LEU A 19 2.70 9.77 22.32
C LEU A 19 4.00 10.31 22.92
N GLN A 20 5.04 10.51 22.10
CA GLN A 20 6.36 10.98 22.53
C GLN A 20 6.29 12.36 23.21
N ASP A 21 5.45 13.26 22.70
CA ASP A 21 5.32 14.62 23.22
C ASP A 21 4.40 14.74 24.45
N THR A 22 3.66 13.68 24.78
CA THR A 22 2.73 13.68 25.93
C THR A 22 3.49 13.59 27.26
N GLU A 23 2.88 14.08 28.35
CA GLU A 23 3.45 13.90 29.70
C GLU A 23 3.65 12.42 30.06
N PHE A 24 2.74 11.57 29.60
CA PHE A 24 2.86 10.12 29.74
C PHE A 24 4.11 9.60 29.02
N GLY A 25 4.30 10.00 27.76
CA GLY A 25 5.48 9.63 26.97
C GLY A 25 6.79 10.06 27.63
N LYS A 26 6.87 11.29 28.11
CA LYS A 26 8.06 11.82 28.79
C LYS A 26 8.35 11.11 30.11
N LYS A 27 7.32 10.89 30.95
CA LYS A 27 7.46 10.19 32.24
C LYS A 27 7.95 8.76 32.05
N HIS A 28 7.47 8.08 31.02
CA HIS A 28 7.78 6.68 30.74
C HIS A 28 8.93 6.49 29.74
N HIS A 29 9.62 7.56 29.36
CA HIS A 29 10.73 7.54 28.39
C HIS A 29 10.37 6.83 27.08
N ILE A 30 9.16 7.08 26.57
CA ILE A 30 8.69 6.51 25.31
C ILE A 30 9.36 7.26 24.16
N VAL A 31 10.39 6.64 23.60
CA VAL A 31 11.20 7.20 22.49
C VAL A 31 10.61 6.93 21.11
N PHE A 32 9.72 5.95 20.99
CA PHE A 32 9.08 5.60 19.72
C PHE A 32 7.79 4.82 19.98
N THR A 33 6.72 5.14 19.26
CA THR A 33 5.48 4.36 19.25
C THR A 33 5.11 3.98 17.84
N GLU A 34 5.17 2.70 17.52
CA GLU A 34 4.73 2.16 16.24
C GLU A 34 3.36 1.53 16.42
N ARG A 35 2.35 1.99 15.68
CA ARG A 35 1.18 1.13 15.41
C ARG A 35 1.61 0.14 14.34
N GLY A 36 1.95 -1.08 14.75
CA GLY A 36 2.37 -2.15 13.87
C GLY A 36 1.24 -2.57 12.93
N THR A 37 1.08 -1.87 11.81
CA THR A 37 0.40 -2.41 10.63
C THR A 37 1.48 -3.00 9.73
N SER A 38 1.75 -4.30 9.90
CA SER A 38 2.63 -5.02 8.99
C SER A 38 1.90 -5.29 7.68
N GLY A 39 2.59 -5.14 6.56
CA GLY A 39 2.00 -5.35 5.24
C GLY A 39 2.99 -5.14 4.12
N VAL A 40 2.48 -5.12 2.89
CA VAL A 40 3.25 -4.85 1.68
C VAL A 40 2.55 -3.81 0.82
N GLN A 41 3.34 -2.97 0.16
CA GLN A 41 2.90 -2.12 -0.95
C GLN A 41 3.28 -2.82 -2.25
N VAL A 42 2.30 -3.05 -3.12
CA VAL A 42 2.50 -3.73 -4.40
C VAL A 42 2.14 -2.77 -5.53
N TYR A 43 2.94 -2.79 -6.60
CA TYR A 43 2.64 -2.09 -7.84
C TYR A 43 2.27 -3.11 -8.91
N LEU A 44 1.11 -2.91 -9.55
CA LEU A 44 0.55 -3.81 -10.55
C LEU A 44 0.28 -3.06 -11.84
N GLU A 45 0.41 -3.75 -12.96
CA GLU A 45 -0.03 -3.31 -14.28
C GLU A 45 -1.27 -4.10 -14.70
N ILE A 46 -2.16 -3.44 -15.45
CA ILE A 46 -3.34 -4.09 -16.02
C ILE A 46 -3.07 -4.43 -17.48
N ASP A 47 -3.05 -5.72 -17.79
CA ASP A 47 -2.92 -6.22 -19.15
C ASP A 47 -4.23 -6.82 -19.66
N ASN A 48 -4.93 -6.04 -20.49
CA ASN A 48 -6.24 -6.42 -21.03
C ASN A 48 -6.19 -7.28 -22.30
N ARG A 49 -5.02 -7.80 -22.72
CA ARG A 49 -4.89 -8.48 -24.03
C ARG A 49 -5.86 -9.65 -24.26
N LYS A 50 -6.30 -10.33 -23.20
CA LYS A 50 -7.29 -11.41 -23.28
C LYS A 50 -8.71 -10.93 -22.98
N CYS A 51 -8.85 -10.00 -22.04
CA CYS A 51 -10.14 -9.44 -21.66
C CYS A 51 -10.83 -8.77 -22.86
N SER A 52 -10.07 -8.00 -23.67
CA SER A 52 -10.61 -7.30 -24.84
C SER A 52 -11.03 -8.21 -26.00
N THR A 53 -10.61 -9.48 -26.01
CA THR A 53 -10.90 -10.42 -27.10
C THR A 53 -12.17 -11.23 -26.90
N LEU A 54 -12.73 -11.20 -25.69
CA LEU A 54 -13.89 -11.98 -25.29
C LEU A 54 -15.12 -11.08 -25.33
N SER A 55 -16.12 -11.46 -26.12
CA SER A 55 -17.30 -10.63 -26.46
C SER A 55 -18.22 -10.30 -25.29
N SER A 56 -18.04 -10.94 -24.12
CA SER A 56 -18.89 -10.76 -22.93
C SER A 56 -18.08 -10.30 -21.71
N SER A 57 -16.90 -9.72 -21.91
CA SER A 57 -16.04 -9.27 -20.81
C SER A 57 -16.22 -7.78 -20.56
N GLU A 58 -16.18 -7.41 -19.28
CA GLU A 58 -16.06 -6.03 -18.85
C GLU A 58 -14.62 -5.84 -18.36
N CYS A 59 -13.89 -4.93 -19.00
CA CYS A 59 -12.48 -4.67 -18.73
C CYS A 59 -12.32 -3.26 -18.17
N PHE A 60 -11.47 -3.09 -17.15
CA PHE A 60 -11.07 -1.78 -16.67
C PHE A 60 -10.06 -1.15 -17.62
N PHE A 61 -10.30 0.09 -18.07
CA PHE A 61 -9.41 0.78 -19.01
C PHE A 61 -8.41 1.70 -18.30
N SER A 62 -8.58 1.90 -17.00
CA SER A 62 -7.60 2.57 -16.16
C SER A 62 -7.37 1.83 -14.83
N ALA A 63 -6.19 2.04 -14.24
CA ALA A 63 -5.90 1.54 -12.90
C ALA A 63 -6.81 2.17 -11.83
N GLN A 64 -7.29 3.39 -12.07
CA GLN A 64 -8.21 4.09 -11.17
C GLN A 64 -9.58 3.41 -11.13
N GLU A 65 -10.17 3.10 -12.30
CA GLU A 65 -11.44 2.37 -12.38
C GLU A 65 -11.37 1.00 -11.68
N ALA A 66 -10.26 0.29 -11.85
CA ALA A 66 -10.04 -1.00 -11.19
C ALA A 66 -9.84 -0.88 -9.67
N ALA A 67 -9.37 0.26 -9.18
CA ALA A 67 -9.20 0.52 -7.75
C ALA A 67 -10.49 1.05 -7.09
N GLU A 68 -11.37 1.69 -7.86
CA GLU A 68 -12.68 2.17 -7.40
C GLU A 68 -13.71 1.04 -7.29
N PHE A 69 -13.57 -0.01 -8.10
CA PHE A 69 -14.39 -1.22 -8.05
C PHE A 69 -13.99 -2.14 -6.89
#